data_AF-A0A0B8WCC9-F1
#
_entry.id   AF-A0A0B8WCC9-F1
#
_cell.length_a   1.000
_cell.length_b   1.000
_cell.length_c   1.000
_cell.angle_alpha   90.00
_cell.angle_beta   90.00
_cell.angle_gamma   90.00
#
_symmetry.space_group_name_H-M   'P 1'
#
loop_
_entity.id
_entity.type
_entity.pdbx_description
1 polymer ?
#
loop_
_entity_poly.entity_id
_entity_poly.type
_entity_poly.pdbx_seq_one_letter_code
_entity_poly.pdbx_strand_id
1 'polypeptide(L)'
;MKTGTPLLYKLLLLNLCFTAGWSLGSPVFSTSDLASSEKGLSVPFNIDEPAAPIIEHALDQIDKAKNVQNIMGNVNNVANRNCPDCEQQVTNLRYNQCNRQNDYLEKELQQTTQGSSLLSTLTRSPVRANSIIKPTCMRMSMEAKFSASSKSFRQCSAAGTLSQTFRPCISENYFKLVNNSFDVVSSCMKDFIAPGESEEMQKLDIRAVYALINVESGFHVNAMSGTGAGGIGQFTQPAIQDVNMNELNEVRISLESNPNRVCSKLSLEFLDSMNPIRPQKSYACDRISLKKGNPVTNMIYTYAYLKGVKKDMNTMIFNNKNYRAKFRLSEFDMNKVKRALMVWSHNTGPAGTWTPAKTLLNTYYRNRPVTNADEFINQMQQYMQKFPASANKSSARRKETSSYFPAITKTLNDIEKNAGGGSCVN
;
A
#
# COMPACT_ATOMS: atom_id res chain seq x y z
N MET A 1 46.14 -1.85 7.38
CA MET A 1 46.03 -2.41 6.02
C MET A 1 44.61 -2.93 5.82
N LYS A 2 44.04 -2.66 4.64
CA LYS A 2 42.62 -2.83 4.29
C LYS A 2 42.18 -4.31 4.29
N THR A 3 41.00 -4.61 4.80
CA THR A 3 40.25 -5.83 4.44
C THR A 3 38.82 -5.45 4.05
N GLY A 4 38.47 -5.81 2.82
CA GLY A 4 37.18 -5.52 2.18
C GLY A 4 36.12 -6.59 2.50
N THR A 5 34.87 -6.12 2.48
CA THR A 5 33.60 -6.84 2.55
C THR A 5 33.42 -7.95 1.50
N PRO A 6 32.69 -9.06 1.81
CA PRO A 6 32.22 -9.99 0.80
C PRO A 6 30.78 -9.66 0.36
N LEU A 7 30.64 -9.11 -0.86
CA LEU A 7 29.36 -8.87 -1.54
C LEU A 7 28.83 -10.10 -2.31
N LEU A 8 29.52 -11.26 -2.22
CA LEU A 8 29.28 -12.42 -3.10
C LEU A 8 28.29 -13.46 -2.56
N TYR A 9 27.89 -13.41 -1.28
CA TYR A 9 26.98 -14.42 -0.72
C TYR A 9 25.48 -14.17 -0.99
N LYS A 10 25.11 -13.01 -1.56
CA LYS A 10 23.69 -12.69 -1.85
C LYS A 10 23.18 -13.18 -3.21
N LEU A 11 24.05 -13.66 -4.11
CA LEU A 11 23.66 -14.00 -5.50
C LEU A 11 23.47 -15.50 -5.75
N LEU A 12 23.84 -16.39 -4.82
CA LEU A 12 23.81 -17.84 -5.04
C LEU A 12 22.60 -18.58 -4.44
N LEU A 13 21.80 -17.93 -3.59
CA LEU A 13 20.62 -18.54 -2.95
C LEU A 13 19.30 -18.41 -3.75
N LEU A 14 19.33 -17.75 -4.92
CA LEU A 14 18.13 -17.47 -5.73
C LEU A 14 17.87 -18.46 -6.88
N ASN A 15 18.72 -19.47 -7.08
CA ASN A 15 18.67 -20.36 -8.25
C ASN A 15 18.41 -21.85 -7.96
N LEU A 16 18.07 -22.26 -6.73
CA LEU A 16 17.98 -23.69 -6.36
C LEU A 16 16.63 -24.17 -5.78
N CYS A 17 15.50 -23.48 -6.01
CA CYS A 17 14.19 -23.95 -5.52
C CYS A 17 13.06 -24.01 -6.56
N PHE A 18 13.35 -24.06 -7.86
CA PHE A 18 12.32 -24.28 -8.89
C PHE A 18 12.64 -25.48 -9.77
N THR A 19 12.63 -26.68 -9.20
CA THR A 19 12.48 -27.93 -9.94
C THR A 19 11.78 -28.98 -9.05
N ALA A 20 10.47 -29.20 -9.25
CA ALA A 20 9.79 -30.50 -9.16
C ALA A 20 8.26 -30.36 -9.15
N GLY A 21 7.64 -30.58 -10.32
CA GLY A 21 6.29 -31.14 -10.58
C GLY A 21 5.04 -30.43 -10.00
N TRP A 22 3.83 -30.56 -10.53
CA TRP A 22 3.23 -31.55 -11.43
C TRP A 22 2.21 -30.86 -12.38
N SER A 23 1.99 -31.53 -13.51
CA SER A 23 1.06 -31.21 -14.59
C SER A 23 -0.42 -31.40 -14.22
N LEU A 24 -1.31 -30.65 -14.87
CA LEU A 24 -2.43 -31.16 -15.69
C LEU A 24 -3.34 -30.02 -16.16
N GLY A 25 -3.56 -29.93 -17.49
CA GLY A 25 -4.75 -29.35 -18.11
C GLY A 25 -4.72 -27.86 -18.47
N SER A 26 -4.21 -27.53 -19.65
CA SER A 26 -4.64 -26.32 -20.39
C SER A 26 -4.89 -26.72 -21.85
N PRO A 27 -6.00 -26.27 -22.47
CA PRO A 27 -6.23 -26.53 -23.88
C PRO A 27 -5.39 -25.59 -24.74
N VAL A 28 -4.99 -26.18 -25.87
CA VAL A 28 -4.16 -25.72 -26.97
C VAL A 28 -4.70 -24.45 -27.62
N PHE A 29 -3.83 -23.46 -27.86
CA PHE A 29 -3.92 -22.60 -29.04
C PHE A 29 -2.53 -22.48 -29.67
N SER A 30 -2.52 -22.71 -30.98
CA SER A 30 -1.36 -22.90 -31.86
C SER A 30 -0.93 -21.59 -32.53
N THR A 31 0.39 -21.47 -32.75
CA THR A 31 1.13 -20.71 -33.80
C THR A 31 1.02 -19.18 -33.77
N SER A 32 2.07 -18.38 -34.01
CA SER A 32 3.19 -18.55 -34.96
C SER A 32 4.41 -17.73 -34.56
N ASP A 33 5.58 -18.19 -34.98
CA ASP A 33 6.88 -17.50 -34.94
C ASP A 33 6.89 -16.15 -35.68
N LEU A 34 7.72 -15.23 -35.18
CA LEU A 34 8.49 -14.31 -36.03
C LEU A 34 9.66 -13.70 -35.23
N ALA A 35 10.86 -14.13 -35.60
CA ALA A 35 12.11 -13.49 -35.25
C ALA A 35 12.39 -12.29 -36.18
N SER A 36 12.83 -11.16 -35.63
CA SER A 36 13.86 -10.29 -36.23
C SER A 36 14.34 -9.29 -35.17
N SER A 37 15.65 -9.32 -34.88
CA SER A 37 16.65 -8.35 -35.34
C SER A 37 16.68 -7.05 -34.54
N GLU A 38 17.65 -6.97 -33.62
CA GLU A 38 18.18 -5.74 -33.05
C GLU A 38 18.68 -4.80 -34.17
N LYS A 39 18.21 -3.56 -34.19
CA LYS A 39 18.98 -2.37 -34.59
C LYS A 39 18.25 -1.10 -34.13
N GLY A 40 19.05 -0.14 -33.67
CA GLY A 40 18.65 0.97 -32.80
C GLY A 40 17.54 1.87 -33.32
N LEU A 41 16.75 2.40 -32.38
CA LEU A 41 15.79 3.46 -32.61
C LEU A 41 16.13 4.68 -31.76
N SER A 42 16.78 5.65 -32.39
CA SER A 42 16.64 7.08 -32.08
C SER A 42 15.59 7.65 -33.03
N VAL A 43 14.32 7.61 -32.64
CA VAL A 43 13.24 8.34 -33.32
C VAL A 43 12.42 9.04 -32.22
N PRO A 44 12.15 10.35 -32.31
CA PRO A 44 11.25 11.02 -31.39
C PRO A 44 9.82 10.53 -31.66
N PHE A 45 9.17 9.99 -30.64
CA PHE A 45 7.81 9.47 -30.74
C PHE A 45 6.83 10.63 -30.93
N ASN A 46 6.04 10.56 -32.00
CA ASN A 46 4.91 11.42 -32.25
C ASN A 46 3.88 11.24 -31.14
N ILE A 47 3.51 12.36 -30.52
CA ILE A 47 2.54 12.44 -29.44
C ILE A 47 1.17 12.61 -30.10
N ASP A 48 0.44 11.52 -30.30
CA ASP A 48 -1.01 11.63 -30.37
C ASP A 48 -1.50 11.84 -28.92
N GLU A 49 -1.86 13.10 -28.67
CA GLU A 49 -2.62 13.65 -27.54
C GLU A 49 -2.45 12.94 -26.17
N PRO A 50 -1.67 13.50 -25.23
CA PRO A 50 -1.59 12.92 -23.90
C PRO A 50 -2.95 13.06 -23.22
N ALA A 51 -3.54 11.94 -22.80
CA ALA A 51 -4.61 11.97 -21.80
C ALA A 51 -4.12 12.85 -20.64
N ALA A 52 -4.86 13.93 -20.35
CA ALA A 52 -4.49 14.92 -19.35
C ALA A 52 -4.07 14.21 -18.03
N PRO A 53 -2.94 14.61 -17.42
CA PRO A 53 -2.43 13.94 -16.24
C PRO A 53 -3.43 14.06 -15.09
N ILE A 54 -4.00 12.91 -14.70
CA ILE A 54 -5.03 12.74 -13.65
C ILE A 54 -4.59 13.29 -12.26
N ILE A 55 -3.30 13.60 -12.11
CA ILE A 55 -2.73 14.22 -10.90
C ILE A 55 -3.10 15.72 -10.79
N GLU A 56 -3.45 16.39 -11.89
CA GLU A 56 -3.96 17.77 -11.92
C GLU A 56 -5.31 17.94 -11.21
N HIS A 57 -5.97 16.88 -10.72
CA HIS A 57 -7.27 17.04 -10.06
C HIS A 57 -7.26 16.72 -8.56
N ALA A 58 -6.28 15.93 -8.08
CA ALA A 58 -6.23 15.48 -6.69
C ALA A 58 -5.23 16.27 -5.83
N LEU A 59 -4.08 16.67 -6.40
CA LEU A 59 -3.17 17.61 -5.74
C LEU A 59 -3.66 19.06 -5.94
N ASP A 60 -4.24 19.35 -7.11
CA ASP A 60 -4.82 20.65 -7.41
C ASP A 60 -6.10 20.94 -6.62
N GLN A 61 -6.81 19.93 -6.09
CA GLN A 61 -7.91 20.17 -5.12
C GLN A 61 -7.39 20.58 -3.74
N ILE A 62 -6.21 20.09 -3.34
CA ILE A 62 -5.50 20.58 -2.14
C ILE A 62 -5.01 22.01 -2.40
N ASP A 63 -4.50 22.31 -3.60
CA ASP A 63 -4.08 23.66 -3.99
C ASP A 63 -5.25 24.65 -4.20
N LYS A 64 -6.39 24.23 -4.75
CA LYS A 64 -7.61 25.04 -4.88
C LYS A 64 -8.20 25.37 -3.51
N ALA A 65 -8.21 24.41 -2.57
CA ALA A 65 -8.62 24.67 -1.19
C ALA A 65 -7.69 25.69 -0.51
N LYS A 66 -6.38 25.64 -0.77
CA LYS A 66 -5.39 26.60 -0.24
C LYS A 66 -5.46 27.98 -0.91
N ASN A 67 -5.67 28.06 -2.22
CA ASN A 67 -5.78 29.34 -2.93
C ASN A 67 -7.06 30.09 -2.52
N VAL A 68 -8.16 29.38 -2.28
CA VAL A 68 -9.38 29.98 -1.69
C VAL A 68 -9.11 30.49 -0.26
N GLN A 69 -8.34 29.75 0.55
CA GLN A 69 -7.95 30.18 1.90
C GLN A 69 -7.00 31.39 1.92
N ASN A 70 -6.06 31.46 0.98
CA ASN A 70 -5.14 32.60 0.85
C ASN A 70 -5.82 33.87 0.32
N ILE A 71 -6.86 33.72 -0.52
CA ILE A 71 -7.67 34.85 -1.02
C ILE A 71 -8.65 35.35 0.07
N MET A 72 -9.09 34.49 0.99
CA MET A 72 -10.00 34.84 2.09
C MET A 72 -9.31 35.18 3.42
N GLY A 73 -8.10 35.74 3.39
CA GLY A 73 -7.50 36.48 4.51
C GLY A 73 -7.44 35.75 5.85
N ASN A 74 -6.28 35.16 6.16
CA ASN A 74 -5.76 34.93 7.51
C ASN A 74 -6.80 34.53 8.59
N VAL A 75 -7.56 33.48 8.32
CA VAL A 75 -8.27 32.76 9.38
C VAL A 75 -7.31 31.72 9.92
N ASN A 76 -6.92 31.91 11.18
CA ASN A 76 -6.08 31.03 11.99
C ASN A 76 -6.26 29.53 11.65
N ASN A 77 -5.17 28.77 11.70
CA ASN A 77 -5.05 27.31 11.65
C ASN A 77 -6.00 26.57 12.62
N VAL A 78 -7.29 26.64 12.37
CA VAL A 78 -8.39 26.04 13.16
C VAL A 78 -9.24 25.11 12.28
N ALA A 79 -8.86 24.91 11.00
CA ALA A 79 -9.51 23.96 10.09
C ALA A 79 -9.42 22.48 10.55
N ASN A 80 -8.71 22.19 11.65
CA ASN A 80 -8.52 20.84 12.17
C ASN A 80 -9.20 20.58 13.54
N ARG A 81 -10.12 21.46 13.99
CA ARG A 81 -10.88 21.20 15.23
C ARG A 81 -12.40 21.15 15.09
N ASN A 82 -12.99 21.81 14.10
CA ASN A 82 -14.44 21.78 13.92
C ASN A 82 -14.75 21.48 12.45
N CYS A 83 -14.94 20.20 12.14
CA CYS A 83 -15.75 19.81 11.00
C CYS A 83 -17.18 19.66 11.55
N PRO A 84 -18.04 20.69 11.42
CA PRO A 84 -19.35 20.72 12.08
C PRO A 84 -20.21 19.51 11.70
N ASP A 85 -20.01 19.01 10.47
CA ASP A 85 -20.77 17.89 9.92
C ASP A 85 -20.08 16.54 10.10
N CYS A 86 -18.84 16.47 10.61
CA CYS A 86 -18.12 15.19 10.69
C CYS A 86 -18.70 14.26 11.77
N GLU A 87 -19.13 14.81 12.91
CA GLU A 87 -19.84 14.02 13.91
C GLU A 87 -21.16 13.51 13.34
N GLN A 88 -21.89 14.37 12.62
CA GLN A 88 -23.13 13.99 11.96
C GLN A 88 -22.90 12.90 10.90
N GLN A 89 -21.84 13.00 10.09
CA GLN A 89 -21.46 11.98 9.12
C GLN A 89 -21.18 10.63 9.79
N VAL A 90 -20.45 10.61 10.92
CA VAL A 90 -20.20 9.38 11.69
C VAL A 90 -21.49 8.80 12.24
N THR A 91 -22.38 9.62 12.82
CA THR A 91 -23.67 9.15 13.33
C THR A 91 -24.60 8.62 12.24
N ASN A 92 -24.46 9.10 11.00
CA ASN A 92 -25.27 8.69 9.86
C ASN A 92 -24.74 7.44 9.14
N LEU A 93 -23.60 6.88 9.54
CA LEU A 93 -23.06 5.66 8.94
C LEU A 93 -24.04 4.48 9.12
N ARG A 94 -24.45 3.86 8.00
CA ARG A 94 -25.40 2.74 7.99
C ARG A 94 -24.69 1.41 7.78
N TYR A 95 -24.60 0.55 8.78
CA TYR A 95 -23.88 -0.73 8.70
C TYR A 95 -24.72 -1.84 8.07
N ASN A 96 -24.06 -2.83 7.48
CA ASN A 96 -24.75 -3.96 6.88
C ASN A 96 -25.34 -4.86 7.98
N GLN A 97 -26.55 -5.35 7.76
CA GLN A 97 -27.08 -6.46 8.54
C GLN A 97 -26.50 -7.77 7.99
N CYS A 98 -25.78 -8.49 8.83
CA CYS A 98 -25.13 -9.73 8.44
C CYS A 98 -26.15 -10.86 8.33
N ASN A 99 -25.89 -11.78 7.41
CA ASN A 99 -26.69 -12.98 7.20
C ASN A 99 -25.77 -14.21 7.13
N ARG A 100 -26.38 -15.39 7.07
CA ARG A 100 -25.66 -16.68 7.08
C ARG A 100 -24.60 -16.86 5.99
N GLN A 101 -24.60 -16.04 4.93
CA GLN A 101 -23.62 -16.11 3.85
C GLN A 101 -22.34 -15.30 4.15
N ASN A 102 -22.44 -14.24 4.97
CA ASN A 102 -21.38 -13.26 5.17
C ASN A 102 -21.09 -12.90 6.63
N ASP A 103 -21.78 -13.51 7.60
CA ASP A 103 -21.63 -13.30 9.05
C ASP A 103 -20.44 -14.05 9.68
N TYR A 104 -19.62 -14.69 8.88
CA TYR A 104 -18.63 -15.64 9.39
C TYR A 104 -17.48 -15.02 10.21
N LEU A 105 -17.25 -13.72 10.14
CA LEU A 105 -16.32 -13.01 11.05
C LEU A 105 -17.00 -12.56 12.34
N GLU A 106 -18.34 -12.50 12.40
CA GLU A 106 -19.08 -11.90 13.52
C GLU A 106 -18.80 -12.63 14.83
N LYS A 107 -18.69 -13.96 14.80
CA LYS A 107 -18.33 -14.73 16.00
C LYS A 107 -16.93 -14.37 16.52
N GLU A 108 -15.94 -14.24 15.64
CA GLU A 108 -14.58 -13.85 16.03
C GLU A 108 -14.52 -12.39 16.52
N LEU A 109 -15.31 -11.49 15.90
CA LEU A 109 -15.45 -10.10 16.33
C LEU A 109 -16.07 -10.00 17.72
N GLN A 110 -17.17 -10.72 17.97
CA GLN A 110 -17.80 -10.79 19.30
C GLN A 110 -16.82 -11.28 20.36
N GLN A 111 -16.08 -12.36 20.08
CA GLN A 111 -15.04 -12.86 20.99
C GLN A 111 -13.95 -11.80 21.24
N THR A 112 -13.54 -11.08 20.19
CA THR A 112 -12.58 -9.99 20.31
C THR A 112 -13.10 -8.87 21.21
N THR A 113 -14.40 -8.51 21.13
CA THR A 113 -14.99 -7.46 21.99
C THR A 113 -15.06 -7.81 23.47
N GLN A 114 -14.91 -9.08 23.85
CA GLN A 114 -14.97 -9.51 25.25
C GLN A 114 -13.59 -9.51 25.94
N GLY A 115 -12.50 -9.34 25.18
CA GLY A 115 -11.14 -9.34 25.72
C GLY A 115 -10.70 -8.03 26.40
N SER A 116 -9.46 -8.06 26.90
CA SER A 116 -8.75 -6.91 27.45
C SER A 116 -7.66 -6.34 26.51
N SER A 117 -7.48 -6.95 25.34
CA SER A 117 -6.46 -6.52 24.37
C SER A 117 -6.75 -5.16 23.75
N LEU A 118 -5.73 -4.54 23.15
CA LEU A 118 -5.86 -3.37 22.31
C LEU A 118 -6.83 -3.64 21.14
N LEU A 119 -6.80 -4.83 20.54
CA LEU A 119 -7.76 -5.21 19.50
C LEU A 119 -9.22 -5.13 20.00
N SER A 120 -9.47 -5.59 21.22
CA SER A 120 -10.78 -5.45 21.87
C SER A 120 -11.20 -4.00 22.06
N THR A 121 -10.26 -3.19 22.52
CA THR A 121 -10.46 -1.74 22.72
C THR A 121 -10.78 -1.05 21.40
N LEU A 122 -10.06 -1.36 20.32
CA LEU A 122 -10.29 -0.78 19.00
C LEU A 122 -11.68 -1.14 18.44
N THR A 123 -12.16 -2.35 18.66
CA THR A 123 -13.51 -2.77 18.22
C THR A 123 -14.62 -2.09 19.02
N ARG A 124 -14.44 -1.90 20.34
CA ARG A 124 -15.45 -1.26 21.20
C ARG A 124 -15.48 0.26 21.09
N SER A 125 -14.34 0.87 20.77
CA SER A 125 -14.21 2.33 20.75
C SER A 125 -15.07 2.95 19.66
N PRO A 126 -15.75 4.09 19.94
CA PRO A 126 -16.47 4.82 18.91
C PRO A 126 -15.49 5.29 17.83
N VAL A 127 -15.99 5.39 16.60
CA VAL A 127 -15.22 5.97 15.50
C VAL A 127 -15.08 7.47 15.73
N ARG A 128 -13.86 7.97 15.68
CA ARG A 128 -13.58 9.39 15.86
C ARG A 128 -13.94 10.16 14.60
N ALA A 129 -14.68 11.27 14.76
CA ALA A 129 -14.99 12.19 13.66
C ALA A 129 -13.73 12.76 13.00
N ASN A 130 -12.68 12.98 13.80
CA ASN A 130 -11.36 13.46 13.35
C ASN A 130 -10.34 12.33 13.13
N SER A 131 -10.78 11.13 12.74
CA SER A 131 -9.88 10.07 12.28
C SER A 131 -9.01 10.59 11.12
N ILE A 132 -7.77 10.10 10.96
CA ILE A 132 -6.87 10.56 9.89
C ILE A 132 -7.52 10.40 8.51
N ILE A 133 -8.20 9.28 8.29
CA ILE A 133 -9.07 9.07 7.13
C ILE A 133 -10.51 9.28 7.56
N LYS A 134 -11.25 10.07 6.78
CA LYS A 134 -12.68 10.30 7.00
C LYS A 134 -13.42 8.96 7.06
N PRO A 135 -14.22 8.70 8.10
CA PRO A 135 -14.94 7.42 8.25
C PRO A 135 -15.81 7.05 7.04
N THR A 136 -16.45 8.04 6.40
CA THR A 136 -17.20 7.84 5.16
C THR A 136 -16.32 7.24 4.06
N CYS A 137 -15.13 7.79 3.83
CA CYS A 137 -14.18 7.26 2.84
C CYS A 137 -13.75 5.83 3.17
N MET A 138 -13.42 5.55 4.44
CA MET A 138 -13.07 4.19 4.88
C MET A 138 -14.21 3.21 4.57
N ARG A 139 -15.45 3.63 4.81
CA ARG A 139 -16.60 2.78 4.51
C ARG A 139 -16.73 2.51 3.01
N MET A 140 -16.64 3.54 2.19
CA MET A 140 -16.72 3.41 0.73
C MET A 140 -15.64 2.48 0.20
N SER A 141 -14.41 2.55 0.73
CA SER A 141 -13.32 1.63 0.39
C SER A 141 -13.69 0.17 0.63
N MET A 142 -14.25 -0.13 1.81
CA MET A 142 -14.68 -1.49 2.15
C MET A 142 -15.79 -2.01 1.25
N GLU A 143 -16.60 -1.12 0.67
CA GLU A 143 -17.72 -1.46 -0.21
C GLU A 143 -17.32 -1.55 -1.69
N ALA A 144 -16.36 -0.75 -2.15
CA ALA A 144 -16.08 -0.53 -3.57
C ALA A 144 -15.23 -1.64 -4.22
N LYS A 145 -14.21 -2.17 -3.53
CA LYS A 145 -13.20 -3.04 -4.18
C LYS A 145 -13.73 -4.42 -4.58
N PHE A 146 -14.50 -5.04 -3.70
CA PHE A 146 -14.99 -6.40 -3.87
C PHE A 146 -16.51 -6.41 -3.86
N SER A 147 -17.13 -7.04 -4.85
CA SER A 147 -18.58 -7.25 -4.82
C SER A 147 -18.96 -8.14 -3.62
N ALA A 148 -20.22 -8.09 -3.20
CA ALA A 148 -20.75 -8.99 -2.18
C ALA A 148 -20.56 -10.48 -2.55
N SER A 149 -20.57 -10.79 -3.84
CA SER A 149 -20.37 -12.14 -4.38
C SER A 149 -18.91 -12.57 -4.57
N SER A 150 -17.94 -11.67 -4.31
CA SER A 150 -16.51 -11.96 -4.50
C SER A 150 -16.07 -13.12 -3.62
N LYS A 151 -15.31 -14.06 -4.19
CA LYS A 151 -14.78 -15.26 -3.54
C LYS A 151 -13.30 -15.16 -3.16
N SER A 152 -12.78 -13.94 -3.09
CA SER A 152 -11.38 -13.63 -2.73
C SER A 152 -11.11 -13.71 -1.22
N PHE A 153 -12.02 -14.29 -0.45
CA PHE A 153 -11.93 -14.33 1.01
C PHE A 153 -11.76 -15.76 1.51
N ARG A 154 -11.10 -15.91 2.65
CA ARG A 154 -10.83 -17.21 3.29
C ARG A 154 -11.18 -17.14 4.76
N GLN A 155 -11.44 -18.30 5.37
CA GLN A 155 -11.60 -18.42 6.80
C GLN A 155 -10.47 -19.25 7.39
N CYS A 156 -10.14 -19.01 8.65
CA CYS A 156 -9.14 -19.80 9.35
C CYS A 156 -9.78 -20.92 10.16
N SER A 157 -9.16 -22.09 10.11
CA SER A 157 -9.51 -23.26 10.91
C SER A 157 -8.26 -23.87 11.54
N ALA A 158 -8.45 -24.90 12.35
CA ALA A 158 -7.35 -25.69 12.89
C ALA A 158 -6.43 -26.29 11.79
N ALA A 159 -6.98 -26.60 10.60
CA ALA A 159 -6.24 -27.16 9.48
C ALA A 159 -5.58 -26.10 8.56
N GLY A 160 -5.61 -24.82 8.95
CA GLY A 160 -5.16 -23.69 8.12
C GLY A 160 -6.32 -22.94 7.48
N THR A 161 -6.10 -22.35 6.29
CA THR A 161 -7.13 -21.58 5.59
C THR A 161 -8.12 -22.50 4.89
N LEU A 162 -9.40 -22.44 5.27
CA LEU A 162 -10.49 -23.12 4.61
C LEU A 162 -11.16 -22.23 3.55
N SER A 163 -11.95 -22.91 2.71
CA SER A 163 -12.99 -22.46 1.77
C SER A 163 -12.97 -21.03 1.28
N GLN A 164 -13.17 -20.87 -0.03
CA GLN A 164 -13.54 -19.58 -0.57
C GLN A 164 -14.87 -19.14 0.02
N THR A 165 -14.93 -17.91 0.51
CA THR A 165 -16.13 -17.34 1.12
C THR A 165 -16.49 -16.03 0.44
N PHE A 166 -17.75 -15.61 0.61
CA PHE A 166 -18.20 -14.30 0.15
C PHE A 166 -17.49 -13.19 0.92
N ARG A 167 -17.62 -11.95 0.43
CA ARG A 167 -17.16 -10.77 1.16
C ARG A 167 -17.78 -10.77 2.56
N PRO A 168 -16.98 -10.53 3.62
CA PRO A 168 -17.55 -10.48 4.96
C PRO A 168 -18.53 -9.31 5.07
N CYS A 169 -19.51 -9.48 5.95
CA CYS A 169 -20.41 -8.42 6.32
C CYS A 169 -19.64 -7.23 6.90
N ILE A 170 -20.00 -6.01 6.48
CA ILE A 170 -19.47 -4.77 7.06
C ILE A 170 -20.39 -4.37 8.22
N SER A 171 -20.33 -5.14 9.30
CA SER A 171 -20.98 -4.81 10.56
C SER A 171 -20.32 -3.59 11.21
N GLU A 172 -21.01 -2.99 12.18
CA GLU A 172 -20.46 -1.86 12.94
C GLU A 172 -19.15 -2.22 13.65
N ASN A 173 -19.09 -3.40 14.28
CA ASN A 173 -17.89 -3.87 14.96
C ASN A 173 -16.74 -4.09 13.98
N TYR A 174 -17.02 -4.69 12.81
CA TYR A 174 -15.98 -4.88 11.80
C TYR A 174 -15.44 -3.55 11.29
N PHE A 175 -16.32 -2.59 11.01
CA PHE A 175 -15.93 -1.26 10.59
C PHE A 175 -15.12 -0.52 11.67
N LYS A 176 -15.59 -0.50 12.93
CA LYS A 176 -14.88 0.11 14.07
C LYS A 176 -13.47 -0.46 14.20
N LEU A 177 -13.36 -1.79 14.18
CA LEU A 177 -12.07 -2.46 14.25
C LEU A 177 -11.13 -1.99 13.15
N VAL A 178 -11.56 -2.02 11.89
CA VAL A 178 -10.73 -1.65 10.74
C VAL A 178 -10.36 -0.17 10.76
N ASN A 179 -11.33 0.72 10.94
CA ASN A 179 -11.12 2.17 10.97
C ASN A 179 -10.17 2.58 12.09
N ASN A 180 -10.46 2.14 13.32
CA ASN A 180 -9.68 2.54 14.49
C ASN A 180 -8.27 1.92 14.45
N SER A 181 -8.12 0.71 13.89
CA SER A 181 -6.80 0.12 13.66
C SER A 181 -5.97 0.95 12.69
N PHE A 182 -6.56 1.38 11.57
CA PHE A 182 -5.83 2.20 10.59
C PHE A 182 -5.42 3.55 11.20
N ASP A 183 -6.32 4.20 11.94
CA ASP A 183 -6.07 5.48 12.59
C ASP A 183 -4.92 5.39 13.61
N VAL A 184 -4.96 4.39 14.49
CA VAL A 184 -3.94 4.19 15.52
C VAL A 184 -2.60 3.78 14.90
N VAL A 185 -2.57 2.81 13.99
CA VAL A 185 -1.31 2.38 13.35
C VAL A 185 -0.69 3.52 12.55
N SER A 186 -1.49 4.25 11.77
CA SER A 186 -0.98 5.38 10.96
C SER A 186 -0.45 6.50 11.86
N SER A 187 -1.15 6.82 12.95
CA SER A 187 -0.68 7.81 13.93
C SER A 187 0.67 7.43 14.55
N CYS A 188 0.88 6.15 14.84
CA CYS A 188 2.11 5.64 15.45
C CYS A 188 3.26 5.48 14.45
N MET A 189 2.96 5.19 13.18
CA MET A 189 3.95 4.83 12.16
C MET A 189 4.28 5.97 11.18
N LYS A 190 3.59 7.11 11.26
CA LYS A 190 3.79 8.25 10.33
C LYS A 190 5.24 8.75 10.29
N ASP A 191 5.90 8.84 11.44
CA ASP A 191 7.29 9.31 11.52
C ASP A 191 8.27 8.20 11.07
N PHE A 192 7.88 6.93 11.21
CA PHE A 192 8.71 5.79 10.83
C PHE A 192 8.85 5.66 9.30
N ILE A 193 7.75 5.82 8.55
CA ILE A 193 7.77 5.74 7.07
C ILE A 193 8.32 7.02 6.41
N ALA A 194 8.33 8.14 7.14
CA ALA A 194 8.67 9.47 6.63
C ALA A 194 9.50 10.27 7.65
N PRO A 195 10.68 9.77 8.07
CA PRO A 195 11.45 10.39 9.15
C PRO A 195 11.93 11.79 8.75
N GLY A 196 11.57 12.78 9.57
CA GLY A 196 11.95 14.17 9.36
C GLY A 196 11.18 14.90 8.26
N GLU A 197 10.18 14.26 7.64
CA GLU A 197 9.29 14.93 6.69
C GLU A 197 8.26 15.80 7.46
N SER A 198 7.77 16.89 6.83
CA SER A 198 6.76 17.76 7.42
C SER A 198 5.44 17.02 7.66
N GLU A 199 4.61 17.50 8.60
CA GLU A 199 3.29 16.89 8.87
C GLU A 199 2.42 16.77 7.61
N GLU A 200 2.50 17.76 6.71
CA GLU A 200 1.81 17.72 5.42
C GLU A 200 2.28 16.55 4.54
N MET A 201 3.59 16.31 4.46
CA MET A 201 4.14 15.20 3.70
C MET A 201 3.77 13.84 4.30
N GLN A 202 3.80 13.75 5.63
CA GLN A 202 3.36 12.56 6.36
C GLN A 202 1.89 12.25 6.07
N LYS A 203 1.00 13.25 6.06
CA LYS A 203 -0.41 13.07 5.68
C LYS A 203 -0.56 12.51 4.28
N LEU A 204 0.22 13.00 3.31
CA LEU A 204 0.19 12.49 1.94
C LEU A 204 0.73 11.06 1.82
N ASP A 205 1.71 10.68 2.64
CA ASP A 205 2.18 9.30 2.73
C ASP A 205 1.12 8.36 3.31
N ILE A 206 0.48 8.76 4.41
CA ILE A 206 -0.64 7.99 4.98
C ILE A 206 -1.78 7.85 3.96
N ARG A 207 -2.08 8.90 3.18
CA ARG A 207 -3.05 8.84 2.07
C ARG A 207 -2.67 7.78 1.04
N ALA A 208 -1.40 7.70 0.68
CA ALA A 208 -0.92 6.69 -0.26
C ALA A 208 -0.98 5.28 0.33
N VAL A 209 -0.67 5.08 1.62
CA VAL A 209 -0.84 3.79 2.31
C VAL A 209 -2.31 3.37 2.32
N TYR A 210 -3.22 4.30 2.65
CA TYR A 210 -4.66 4.08 2.60
C TYR A 210 -5.12 3.63 1.21
N ALA A 211 -4.71 4.35 0.17
CA ALA A 211 -5.11 4.06 -1.21
C ALA A 211 -4.56 2.72 -1.71
N LEU A 212 -3.31 2.40 -1.34
CA LEU A 212 -2.67 1.12 -1.62
C LEU A 212 -3.45 -0.02 -0.97
N ILE A 213 -3.70 0.06 0.35
CA ILE A 213 -4.44 -0.98 1.08
C ILE A 213 -5.82 -1.20 0.48
N ASN A 214 -6.49 -0.12 0.09
CA ASN A 214 -7.80 -0.21 -0.54
C ASN A 214 -7.75 -0.97 -1.88
N VAL A 215 -6.78 -0.69 -2.74
CA VAL A 215 -6.62 -1.43 -4.00
C VAL A 215 -6.25 -2.90 -3.76
N GLU A 216 -5.48 -3.19 -2.71
CA GLU A 216 -5.04 -4.54 -2.37
C GLU A 216 -6.17 -5.40 -1.80
N SER A 217 -6.87 -4.91 -0.79
CA SER A 217 -7.84 -5.71 -0.02
C SER A 217 -9.19 -5.06 0.19
N GLY A 218 -9.40 -3.82 -0.24
CA GLY A 218 -10.57 -3.05 0.17
C GLY A 218 -10.70 -2.99 1.69
N PHE A 219 -9.59 -2.97 2.42
CA PHE A 219 -9.57 -3.03 3.88
C PHE A 219 -10.20 -4.30 4.50
N HIS A 220 -10.30 -5.39 3.74
CA HIS A 220 -10.81 -6.66 4.27
C HIS A 220 -9.70 -7.51 4.88
N VAL A 221 -9.86 -7.84 6.17
CA VAL A 221 -8.87 -8.56 6.99
C VAL A 221 -8.55 -9.93 6.43
N ASN A 222 -9.52 -10.59 5.80
CA ASN A 222 -9.38 -11.94 5.32
C ASN A 222 -9.34 -12.07 3.80
N ALA A 223 -9.07 -10.97 3.09
CA ALA A 223 -8.80 -11.00 1.67
C ALA A 223 -7.54 -11.83 1.39
N MET A 224 -7.61 -12.67 0.36
CA MET A 224 -6.50 -13.51 -0.10
C MET A 224 -6.53 -13.68 -1.62
N SER A 225 -5.41 -13.35 -2.26
CA SER A 225 -5.25 -13.51 -3.70
C SER A 225 -5.10 -14.99 -4.10
N GLY A 226 -5.24 -15.27 -5.39
CA GLY A 226 -4.97 -16.60 -5.96
C GLY A 226 -3.52 -17.06 -5.78
N THR A 227 -2.57 -16.13 -5.63
CA THR A 227 -1.14 -16.40 -5.39
C THR A 227 -0.81 -16.58 -3.91
N GLY A 228 -1.79 -16.41 -3.01
CA GLY A 228 -1.61 -16.54 -1.56
C GLY A 228 -1.11 -15.27 -0.87
N ALA A 229 -1.10 -14.13 -1.56
CA ALA A 229 -0.99 -12.84 -0.90
C ALA A 229 -2.19 -12.65 0.03
N GLY A 230 -2.00 -12.20 1.27
CA GLY A 230 -3.07 -12.26 2.27
C GLY A 230 -3.12 -11.08 3.24
N GLY A 231 -4.32 -10.81 3.72
CA GLY A 231 -4.60 -9.76 4.70
C GLY A 231 -4.81 -8.40 4.07
N ILE A 232 -4.96 -7.37 4.91
CA ILE A 232 -5.28 -6.01 4.46
C ILE A 232 -4.21 -5.42 3.53
N GLY A 233 -2.94 -5.69 3.79
CA GLY A 233 -1.80 -5.29 2.95
C GLY A 233 -1.46 -6.29 1.85
N GLN A 234 -2.22 -7.39 1.67
CA GLN A 234 -1.95 -8.44 0.67
C GLN A 234 -0.47 -8.88 0.63
N PHE A 235 0.06 -9.29 1.77
CA PHE A 235 1.47 -9.64 1.87
C PHE A 235 1.81 -10.99 1.24
N THR A 236 2.82 -10.99 0.38
CA THR A 236 3.42 -12.20 -0.19
C THR A 236 4.48 -12.79 0.74
N GLN A 237 4.82 -14.06 0.51
CA GLN A 237 5.87 -14.75 1.26
C GLN A 237 7.21 -13.98 1.26
N PRO A 238 7.76 -13.53 0.10
CA PRO A 238 9.02 -12.78 0.08
C PRO A 238 8.95 -11.44 0.83
N ALA A 239 7.85 -10.70 0.72
CA ALA A 239 7.70 -9.42 1.41
C ALA A 239 7.67 -9.59 2.94
N ILE A 240 7.04 -10.67 3.44
CA ILE A 240 7.06 -11.00 4.86
C ILE A 240 8.47 -11.36 5.34
N GLN A 241 9.20 -12.14 4.56
CA GLN A 241 10.60 -12.49 4.88
C GLN A 241 11.46 -11.23 4.98
N ASP A 242 11.30 -10.32 4.02
CA ASP A 242 12.02 -9.05 3.99
C ASP A 242 11.75 -8.19 5.23
N VAL A 243 10.46 -7.98 5.57
CA VAL A 243 10.09 -7.24 6.80
C VAL A 243 10.66 -7.90 8.05
N ASN A 244 10.49 -9.22 8.19
CA ASN A 244 10.95 -9.98 9.36
C ASN A 244 12.47 -9.86 9.56
N MET A 245 13.24 -9.88 8.46
CA MET A 245 14.69 -9.85 8.50
C MET A 245 15.27 -8.45 8.66
N ASN A 246 14.66 -7.45 8.00
CA ASN A 246 15.31 -6.16 7.78
C ASN A 246 14.68 -5.01 8.56
N GLU A 247 13.38 -5.06 8.86
CA GLU A 247 12.64 -3.88 9.33
C GLU A 247 12.00 -4.09 10.72
N LEU A 248 11.63 -5.32 11.08
CA LEU A 248 10.82 -5.59 12.27
C LEU A 248 11.45 -5.11 13.59
N ASN A 249 12.77 -5.22 13.74
CA ASN A 249 13.46 -4.73 14.93
C ASN A 249 13.37 -3.20 15.07
N GLU A 250 13.53 -2.48 13.97
CA GLU A 250 13.46 -1.01 13.98
C GLU A 250 12.03 -0.53 14.22
N VAL A 251 11.02 -1.27 13.72
CA VAL A 251 9.61 -1.02 14.02
C VAL A 251 9.34 -1.13 15.53
N ARG A 252 9.82 -2.19 16.18
CA ARG A 252 9.66 -2.38 17.63
C ARG A 252 10.25 -1.22 18.41
N ILE A 253 11.50 -0.86 18.13
CA ILE A 253 12.20 0.27 18.76
C ILE A 253 11.40 1.57 18.54
N SER A 254 10.91 1.82 17.33
CA SER A 254 10.14 3.03 17.01
C SER A 254 8.80 3.09 17.75
N LEU A 255 8.13 1.96 17.94
CA LEU A 255 6.85 1.90 18.65
C LEU A 255 7.02 2.00 20.17
N GLU A 256 8.03 1.32 20.72
CA GLU A 256 8.34 1.32 22.15
C GLU A 256 8.83 2.69 22.65
N SER A 257 9.65 3.35 21.85
CA SER A 257 10.18 4.70 22.16
C SER A 257 9.17 5.83 21.88
N ASN A 258 8.02 5.53 21.29
CA ASN A 258 7.01 6.54 20.98
C ASN A 258 6.40 7.11 22.28
N PRO A 259 6.27 8.45 22.41
CA PRO A 259 5.70 9.07 23.61
C PRO A 259 4.23 8.70 23.86
N ASN A 260 3.50 8.31 22.82
CA ASN A 260 2.13 7.83 22.96
C ASN A 260 2.11 6.36 23.40
N ARG A 261 1.66 6.11 24.63
CA ARG A 261 1.57 4.76 25.22
C ARG A 261 0.75 3.76 24.39
N VAL A 262 -0.20 4.23 23.57
CA VAL A 262 -0.95 3.36 22.66
C VAL A 262 -0.02 2.74 21.61
N CYS A 263 1.00 3.47 21.15
CA CYS A 263 1.99 2.97 20.20
C CYS A 263 2.91 1.91 20.82
N SER A 264 3.35 2.10 22.07
CA SER A 264 4.12 1.07 22.78
C SER A 264 3.30 -0.21 22.95
N LYS A 265 1.99 -0.11 23.22
CA LYS A 265 1.08 -1.27 23.24
C LYS A 265 0.99 -1.99 21.89
N LEU A 266 1.13 -1.29 20.76
CA LEU A 266 1.19 -1.96 19.45
C LEU A 266 2.39 -2.91 19.37
N SER A 267 3.56 -2.48 19.85
CA SER A 267 4.73 -3.36 19.92
C SER A 267 4.43 -4.53 20.85
N LEU A 268 4.05 -4.26 22.10
CA LEU A 268 3.86 -5.27 23.15
C LEU A 268 2.87 -6.38 22.74
N GLU A 269 1.70 -6.00 22.22
CA GLU A 269 0.62 -6.96 21.95
C GLU A 269 0.70 -7.63 20.57
N PHE A 270 1.31 -6.98 19.58
CA PHE A 270 1.31 -7.50 18.20
C PHE A 270 2.69 -7.90 17.67
N LEU A 271 3.78 -7.46 18.32
CA LEU A 271 5.16 -7.71 17.88
C LEU A 271 6.06 -8.36 18.95
N ASP A 272 5.81 -8.10 20.23
CA ASP A 272 6.68 -8.45 21.37
C ASP A 272 6.37 -9.85 21.93
N SER A 273 5.09 -10.23 21.97
CA SER A 273 4.67 -11.60 22.29
C SER A 273 4.35 -12.43 21.03
N MET A 274 5.28 -13.32 20.64
CA MET A 274 5.07 -14.51 19.80
C MET A 274 4.85 -14.36 18.28
N ASN A 275 5.89 -14.80 17.56
CA ASN A 275 5.89 -15.25 16.17
C ASN A 275 5.53 -14.15 15.16
N PRO A 276 6.56 -13.47 14.58
CA PRO A 276 6.40 -12.68 13.36
C PRO A 276 5.54 -13.44 12.34
N ILE A 277 4.82 -12.73 11.47
CA ILE A 277 4.01 -13.37 10.43
C ILE A 277 4.89 -14.41 9.74
N ARG A 278 4.49 -15.67 9.77
CA ARG A 278 5.28 -16.73 9.16
C ARG A 278 5.10 -16.68 7.65
N PRO A 279 6.21 -16.66 6.88
CA PRO A 279 6.16 -16.39 5.46
C PRO A 279 5.62 -17.56 4.64
N GLN A 280 5.59 -18.79 5.16
CA GLN A 280 5.17 -19.97 4.42
C GLN A 280 3.65 -19.99 4.19
N LYS A 281 3.22 -20.56 3.06
CA LYS A 281 1.80 -20.71 2.70
C LYS A 281 0.98 -21.51 3.74
N SER A 282 1.58 -22.49 4.41
CA SER A 282 0.94 -23.27 5.49
C SER A 282 0.53 -22.40 6.68
N TYR A 283 1.13 -21.22 6.85
CA TYR A 283 0.81 -20.26 7.90
C TYR A 283 0.02 -19.05 7.37
N ALA A 284 -0.70 -19.20 6.27
CA ALA A 284 -1.50 -18.12 5.67
C ALA A 284 -2.49 -17.46 6.66
N CYS A 285 -2.94 -18.19 7.68
CA CYS A 285 -3.78 -17.65 8.76
C CYS A 285 -3.13 -16.55 9.61
N ASP A 286 -1.80 -16.50 9.68
CA ASP A 286 -1.09 -15.41 10.36
C ASP A 286 -1.36 -14.05 9.69
N ARG A 287 -1.72 -14.05 8.40
CA ARG A 287 -1.99 -12.84 7.61
C ARG A 287 -3.45 -12.37 7.69
N ILE A 288 -4.38 -13.27 8.02
CA ILE A 288 -5.82 -13.02 7.81
C ILE A 288 -6.70 -13.22 9.05
N SER A 289 -6.19 -13.81 10.14
CA SER A 289 -7.02 -14.10 11.32
C SER A 289 -7.00 -12.97 12.34
N LEU A 290 -8.17 -12.65 12.92
CA LEU A 290 -8.28 -11.73 14.06
C LEU A 290 -7.51 -12.23 15.28
N LYS A 291 -7.48 -13.55 15.49
CA LYS A 291 -6.70 -14.20 16.57
C LYS A 291 -5.19 -14.01 16.45
N LYS A 292 -4.71 -13.56 15.29
CA LYS A 292 -3.31 -13.26 15.00
C LYS A 292 -3.01 -11.76 15.04
N GLY A 293 -3.94 -10.97 15.58
CA GLY A 293 -3.77 -9.52 15.73
C GLY A 293 -4.12 -8.72 14.48
N ASN A 294 -4.66 -9.35 13.44
CA ASN A 294 -5.11 -8.62 12.26
C ASN A 294 -6.41 -7.83 12.57
N PRO A 295 -6.62 -6.65 11.99
CA PRO A 295 -5.82 -6.01 10.94
C PRO A 295 -4.51 -5.34 11.38
N VAL A 296 -4.35 -5.07 12.68
CA VAL A 296 -3.25 -4.25 13.22
C VAL A 296 -1.88 -4.77 12.79
N THR A 297 -1.60 -6.06 13.00
CA THR A 297 -0.32 -6.67 12.62
C THR A 297 -0.02 -6.48 11.13
N ASN A 298 -1.00 -6.71 10.26
CA ASN A 298 -0.83 -6.57 8.82
C ASN A 298 -0.53 -5.11 8.42
N MET A 299 -1.23 -4.14 9.01
CA MET A 299 -1.00 -2.71 8.77
C MET A 299 0.40 -2.28 9.23
N ILE A 300 0.88 -2.75 10.38
CA ILE A 300 2.26 -2.50 10.84
C ILE A 300 3.26 -3.04 9.81
N TYR A 301 3.04 -4.26 9.31
CA TYR A 301 3.87 -4.84 8.26
C TYR A 301 3.83 -4.00 6.97
N THR A 302 2.67 -3.43 6.60
CA THR A 302 2.52 -2.52 5.45
C THR A 302 3.45 -1.32 5.59
N TYR A 303 3.42 -0.63 6.73
CA TYR A 303 4.32 0.50 6.99
C TYR A 303 5.80 0.07 7.00
N ALA A 304 6.11 -1.07 7.62
CA ALA A 304 7.46 -1.62 7.68
C ALA A 304 8.04 -1.88 6.28
N TYR A 305 7.27 -2.56 5.43
CA TYR A 305 7.67 -2.89 4.08
C TYR A 305 7.88 -1.65 3.20
N LEU A 306 6.95 -0.69 3.27
CA LEU A 306 7.04 0.54 2.48
C LEU A 306 8.23 1.42 2.89
N LYS A 307 8.60 1.41 4.17
CA LYS A 307 9.82 2.07 4.66
C LYS A 307 11.09 1.39 4.12
N GLY A 308 11.15 0.06 4.12
CA GLY A 308 12.25 -0.69 3.49
C GLY A 308 12.38 -0.37 1.99
N VAL A 309 11.27 -0.37 1.26
CA VAL A 309 11.18 0.07 -0.14
C VAL A 309 11.71 1.50 -0.32
N LYS A 310 11.29 2.46 0.51
CA LYS A 310 11.76 3.86 0.44
C LYS A 310 13.28 3.93 0.61
N LYS A 311 13.84 3.20 1.58
CA LYS A 311 15.28 3.12 1.85
C LYS A 311 16.04 2.57 0.65
N ASP A 312 15.54 1.50 0.03
CA ASP A 312 16.11 0.92 -1.17
C ASP A 312 16.08 1.89 -2.36
N MET A 313 14.94 2.55 -2.59
CA MET A 313 14.79 3.53 -3.66
C MET A 313 15.71 4.74 -3.47
N ASN A 314 15.85 5.22 -2.23
CA ASN A 314 16.81 6.27 -1.89
C ASN A 314 18.24 5.82 -2.22
N THR A 315 18.63 4.62 -1.83
CA THR A 315 19.97 4.09 -2.11
C THR A 315 20.22 3.91 -3.61
N MET A 316 19.23 3.38 -4.33
CA MET A 316 19.40 2.95 -5.73
C MET A 316 19.21 4.07 -6.75
N ILE A 317 18.43 5.09 -6.42
CA ILE A 317 18.07 6.20 -7.31
C ILE A 317 18.44 7.54 -6.69
N PHE A 318 17.78 7.95 -5.60
CA PHE A 318 17.77 9.36 -5.20
C PHE A 318 19.09 9.85 -4.56
N ASN A 319 19.79 8.98 -3.83
CA ASN A 319 21.10 9.25 -3.23
C ASN A 319 22.25 8.68 -4.07
N ASN A 320 21.95 7.97 -5.15
CA ASN A 320 22.96 7.41 -6.02
C ASN A 320 23.68 8.52 -6.79
N LYS A 321 25.01 8.57 -6.72
CA LYS A 321 25.83 9.60 -7.36
C LYS A 321 25.60 9.76 -8.88
N ASN A 322 25.18 8.69 -9.57
CA ASN A 322 24.94 8.71 -11.01
C ASN A 322 23.58 9.36 -11.38
N TYR A 323 22.65 9.42 -10.43
CA TYR A 323 21.26 9.79 -10.69
C TYR A 323 20.81 11.02 -9.90
N ARG A 324 21.34 11.23 -8.69
CA ARG A 324 20.94 12.33 -7.79
C ARG A 324 20.95 13.68 -8.50
N ALA A 325 22.01 14.00 -9.23
CA ALA A 325 22.17 15.28 -9.92
C ALA A 325 21.21 15.48 -11.11
N LYS A 326 20.53 14.42 -11.58
CA LYS A 326 19.54 14.52 -12.66
C LYS A 326 18.23 15.11 -12.18
N PHE A 327 17.89 15.02 -10.89
CA PHE A 327 16.65 15.57 -10.39
C PHE A 327 16.81 17.05 -10.02
N ARG A 328 16.02 17.90 -10.67
CA ARG A 328 15.92 19.35 -10.43
C ARG A 328 14.47 19.68 -10.07
N LEU A 329 13.98 18.99 -9.04
CA LEU A 329 12.63 19.09 -8.53
C LEU A 329 12.64 19.87 -7.21
N SER A 330 11.51 20.50 -6.88
CA SER A 330 11.25 20.97 -5.53
C SER A 330 11.26 19.79 -4.54
N GLU A 331 11.40 20.05 -3.25
CA GLU A 331 11.28 19.00 -2.24
C GLU A 331 9.91 18.31 -2.31
N PHE A 332 8.84 19.09 -2.53
CA PHE A 332 7.49 18.59 -2.68
C PHE A 332 7.36 17.61 -3.86
N ASP A 333 7.84 18.02 -5.04
CA ASP A 333 7.80 17.19 -6.25
C ASP A 333 8.68 15.95 -6.15
N MET A 334 9.82 16.07 -5.47
CA MET A 334 10.68 14.94 -5.20
C MET A 334 9.98 13.90 -4.31
N ASN A 335 9.29 14.34 -3.25
CA ASN A 335 8.56 13.45 -2.36
C ASN A 335 7.35 12.82 -3.07
N LYS A 336 6.70 13.55 -3.97
CA LYS A 336 5.66 13.00 -4.87
C LYS A 336 6.19 11.86 -5.75
N VAL A 337 7.36 12.03 -6.38
CA VAL A 337 8.01 10.94 -7.15
C VAL A 337 8.34 9.76 -6.24
N LYS A 338 8.98 10.00 -5.09
CA LYS A 338 9.33 8.93 -4.12
C LYS A 338 8.10 8.12 -3.69
N ARG A 339 6.99 8.80 -3.37
CA ARG A 339 5.73 8.16 -2.97
C ARG A 339 5.13 7.31 -4.08
N ALA A 340 5.13 7.79 -5.32
CA ALA A 340 4.65 7.01 -6.47
C ALA A 340 5.47 5.73 -6.65
N LEU A 341 6.80 5.83 -6.60
CA LEU A 341 7.70 4.68 -6.73
C LEU A 341 7.58 3.71 -5.55
N MET A 342 7.39 4.23 -4.33
CA MET A 342 7.13 3.42 -3.13
C MET A 342 5.87 2.59 -3.30
N VAL A 343 4.77 3.21 -3.74
CA VAL A 343 3.49 2.53 -3.97
C VAL A 343 3.62 1.47 -5.07
N TRP A 344 4.24 1.78 -6.21
CA TRP A 344 4.48 0.79 -7.27
C TRP A 344 5.30 -0.41 -6.80
N SER A 345 6.29 -0.18 -5.95
CA SER A 345 7.15 -1.23 -5.42
C SER A 345 6.38 -2.23 -4.55
N HIS A 346 5.22 -1.86 -4.00
CA HIS A 346 4.37 -2.80 -3.27
C HIS A 346 3.97 -4.02 -4.10
N ASN A 347 3.47 -3.78 -5.32
CA ASN A 347 3.10 -4.86 -6.25
C ASN A 347 4.33 -5.44 -6.97
N THR A 348 5.27 -4.59 -7.35
CA THR A 348 6.36 -5.00 -8.27
C THR A 348 7.60 -5.56 -7.58
N GLY A 349 7.69 -5.37 -6.26
CA GLY A 349 8.92 -5.45 -5.49
C GLY A 349 9.84 -4.24 -5.76
N PRO A 350 10.81 -3.95 -4.87
CA PRO A 350 11.72 -2.82 -5.02
C PRO A 350 12.46 -2.80 -6.38
N ALA A 351 12.95 -3.97 -6.81
CA ALA A 351 13.61 -4.15 -8.11
C ALA A 351 12.72 -3.87 -9.31
N GLY A 352 11.42 -4.15 -9.17
CA GLY A 352 10.42 -3.88 -10.18
C GLY A 352 10.25 -2.40 -10.49
N THR A 353 10.67 -1.52 -9.58
CA THR A 353 10.56 -0.07 -9.73
C THR A 353 11.90 0.59 -10.02
N TRP A 354 12.99 0.27 -9.30
CA TRP A 354 14.28 0.93 -9.59
C TRP A 354 14.88 0.52 -10.94
N THR A 355 14.59 -0.69 -11.44
CA THR A 355 15.13 -1.15 -12.74
C THR A 355 14.62 -0.27 -13.88
N PRO A 356 13.30 -0.11 -14.09
CA PRO A 356 12.79 0.81 -15.10
C PRO A 356 13.19 2.27 -14.82
N ALA A 357 13.30 2.69 -13.56
CA ALA A 357 13.77 4.05 -13.22
C ALA A 357 15.20 4.31 -13.67
N LYS A 358 16.12 3.37 -13.45
CA LYS A 358 17.51 3.48 -13.92
C LYS A 358 17.56 3.55 -15.45
N THR A 359 16.76 2.73 -16.13
CA THR A 359 16.69 2.77 -17.60
C THR A 359 16.17 4.13 -18.06
N LEU A 360 15.05 4.61 -17.50
CA LEU A 360 14.47 5.91 -17.82
C LEU A 360 15.47 7.07 -17.65
N LEU A 361 16.22 7.06 -16.55
CA LEU A 361 17.23 8.08 -16.25
C LEU A 361 18.46 8.01 -17.17
N ASN A 362 18.78 6.83 -17.68
CA ASN A 362 19.91 6.58 -18.57
C ASN A 362 19.58 6.75 -20.06
N THR A 363 18.30 6.74 -20.42
CA THR A 363 17.84 6.89 -21.81
C THR A 363 17.13 8.23 -22.00
N TYR A 364 15.89 8.36 -21.52
CA TYR A 364 15.03 9.52 -21.73
C TYR A 364 15.58 10.79 -21.07
N TYR A 365 16.14 10.65 -19.87
CA TYR A 365 16.79 11.74 -19.12
C TYR A 365 18.32 11.67 -19.19
N ARG A 366 18.90 11.04 -20.23
CA ARG A 366 20.38 10.93 -20.35
C ARG A 366 21.05 12.29 -20.31
N ASN A 367 20.54 13.23 -21.12
CA ASN A 367 21.13 14.55 -21.35
C ASN A 367 20.20 15.70 -20.91
N ARG A 368 19.17 15.41 -20.12
CA ARG A 368 18.28 16.43 -19.56
C ARG A 368 17.94 16.12 -18.10
N PRO A 369 17.72 17.16 -17.28
CA PRO A 369 17.25 16.96 -15.91
C PRO A 369 15.78 16.52 -15.89
N VAL A 370 15.38 15.91 -14.78
CA VAL A 370 13.99 15.72 -14.38
C VAL A 370 13.53 17.00 -13.69
N THR A 371 12.65 17.76 -14.33
CA THR A 371 12.12 19.06 -13.84
C THR A 371 10.63 19.03 -13.56
N ASN A 372 9.92 17.98 -13.98
CA ASN A 372 8.49 17.81 -13.75
C ASN A 372 8.21 16.41 -13.18
N ALA A 373 7.59 16.35 -11.99
CA ALA A 373 7.28 15.09 -11.32
C ALA A 373 6.24 14.25 -12.06
N ASP A 374 5.21 14.88 -12.63
CA ASP A 374 4.13 14.18 -13.34
C ASP A 374 4.62 13.59 -14.66
N GLU A 375 5.45 14.33 -15.41
CA GLU A 375 6.13 13.81 -16.59
C GLU A 375 6.98 12.59 -16.22
N PHE A 376 7.77 12.67 -15.14
CA PHE A 376 8.56 11.54 -14.68
C PHE A 376 7.71 10.32 -14.34
N ILE A 377 6.62 10.49 -13.58
CA ILE A 377 5.70 9.42 -13.20
C ILE A 377 5.03 8.80 -14.43
N ASN A 378 4.58 9.62 -15.38
CA ASN A 378 3.98 9.15 -16.63
C ASN A 378 4.98 8.36 -17.48
N GLN A 379 6.22 8.83 -17.58
CA GLN A 379 7.28 8.10 -18.28
C GLN A 379 7.65 6.81 -17.55
N MET A 380 7.65 6.80 -16.22
CA MET A 380 7.89 5.60 -15.42
C MET A 380 6.88 4.50 -15.75
N GLN A 381 5.59 4.80 -15.87
CA GLN A 381 4.58 3.83 -16.29
C GLN A 381 4.95 3.15 -17.63
N GLN A 382 5.36 3.92 -18.63
CA GLN A 382 5.78 3.39 -19.93
C GLN A 382 7.03 2.51 -19.82
N TYR A 383 7.99 2.94 -19.00
CA TYR A 383 9.25 2.22 -18.80
C TYR A 383 9.07 0.94 -17.99
N MET A 384 8.12 0.89 -17.05
CA MET A 384 7.74 -0.35 -16.36
C MET A 384 7.20 -1.39 -17.34
N GLN A 385 6.46 -0.97 -18.37
CA GLN A 385 5.95 -1.87 -19.40
C GLN A 385 7.04 -2.34 -20.37
N LYS A 386 7.91 -1.41 -20.83
CA LYS A 386 8.93 -1.70 -21.85
C LYS A 386 10.18 -2.38 -21.28
N PHE A 387 10.59 -1.99 -20.08
CA PHE A 387 11.82 -2.43 -19.43
C PHE A 387 11.56 -2.98 -18.00
N PRO A 388 10.67 -3.97 -17.84
CA PRO A 388 10.38 -4.54 -16.53
C PRO A 388 11.60 -5.27 -15.96
N ALA A 389 11.67 -5.32 -14.63
CA ALA A 389 12.58 -6.25 -13.95
C ALA A 389 12.26 -7.71 -14.34
N SER A 390 13.23 -8.62 -14.18
CA SER A 390 13.12 -10.01 -14.64
C SER A 390 11.84 -10.71 -14.17
N ALA A 391 11.50 -10.56 -12.87
CA ALA A 391 10.30 -11.15 -12.27
C ALA A 391 8.97 -10.60 -12.83
N ASN A 392 9.00 -9.46 -13.52
CA ASN A 392 7.83 -8.78 -14.08
C ASN A 392 7.78 -8.85 -15.62
N LYS A 393 8.57 -9.72 -16.25
CA LYS A 393 8.69 -9.81 -17.72
C LYS A 393 7.50 -10.46 -18.44
N SER A 394 6.63 -11.22 -17.76
CA SER A 394 5.48 -11.83 -18.43
C SER A 394 4.48 -10.76 -18.88
N SER A 395 3.75 -11.01 -19.97
CA SER A 395 2.78 -10.04 -20.52
C SER A 395 1.74 -9.60 -19.48
N ALA A 396 1.18 -10.57 -18.74
CA ALA A 396 0.24 -10.30 -17.66
C ALA A 396 0.85 -9.41 -16.56
N ARG A 397 2.07 -9.72 -16.09
CA ARG A 397 2.75 -8.92 -15.06
C ARG A 397 3.11 -7.53 -15.56
N ARG A 398 3.56 -7.36 -16.81
CA ARG A 398 3.82 -6.02 -17.37
C ARG A 398 2.57 -5.15 -17.37
N LYS A 399 1.44 -5.70 -17.80
CA LYS A 399 0.15 -4.98 -17.82
C LYS A 399 -0.30 -4.63 -16.41
N GLU A 400 -0.26 -5.58 -15.50
CA GLU A 400 -0.63 -5.37 -14.09
C GLU A 400 0.25 -4.30 -13.43
N THR A 401 1.57 -4.45 -13.51
CA THR A 401 2.52 -3.59 -12.79
C THR A 401 2.58 -2.16 -13.30
N SER A 402 2.51 -1.96 -14.62
CA SER A 402 2.47 -0.61 -15.21
C SER A 402 1.17 0.12 -14.88
N SER A 403 0.04 -0.58 -14.85
CA SER A 403 -1.28 0.03 -14.55
C SER A 403 -1.57 0.21 -13.06
N TYR A 404 -0.71 -0.33 -12.17
CA TYR A 404 -0.99 -0.38 -10.73
C TYR A 404 -1.15 1.00 -10.06
N PHE A 405 -0.19 1.91 -10.23
CA PHE A 405 -0.30 3.26 -9.64
C PHE A 405 -1.44 4.10 -10.24
N PRO A 406 -1.67 4.11 -11.57
CA PRO A 406 -2.88 4.70 -12.14
C PRO A 406 -4.17 4.12 -11.55
N ALA A 407 -4.25 2.80 -11.32
CA ALA A 407 -5.41 2.17 -10.72
C ALA A 407 -5.64 2.62 -9.27
N ILE A 408 -4.57 2.80 -8.47
CA ILE A 408 -4.65 3.37 -7.12
C ILE A 408 -5.19 4.80 -7.17
N THR A 409 -4.63 5.64 -8.04
CA THR A 409 -5.04 7.03 -8.18
C THR A 409 -6.52 7.13 -8.59
N LYS A 410 -6.94 6.34 -9.59
CA LYS A 410 -8.33 6.29 -10.02
C LYS A 410 -9.27 5.87 -8.89
N THR A 411 -8.94 4.77 -8.20
CA THR A 411 -9.79 4.23 -7.12
C THR A 411 -9.96 5.25 -5.99
N LEU A 412 -8.90 5.96 -5.62
CA LEU A 412 -8.95 6.98 -4.60
C LEU A 412 -9.83 8.18 -5.01
N ASN A 413 -9.68 8.65 -6.25
CA ASN A 413 -10.51 9.73 -6.78
C ASN A 413 -11.99 9.34 -6.84
N ASP A 414 -12.29 8.09 -7.22
CA ASP A 414 -13.67 7.58 -7.25
C ASP A 414 -14.27 7.56 -5.82
N ILE A 415 -13.49 7.18 -4.81
CA ILE A 415 -13.94 7.20 -3.42
C ILE A 415 -14.15 8.63 -2.92
N GLU A 416 -13.19 9.53 -3.16
CA GLU A 416 -13.29 10.93 -2.75
C GLU A 416 -14.52 11.60 -3.37
N LYS A 417 -14.76 11.35 -4.66
CA LYS A 417 -15.96 11.82 -5.36
C LYS A 417 -17.23 11.28 -4.70
N ASN A 418 -17.28 9.98 -4.42
CA ASN A 418 -18.49 9.37 -3.88
C ASN A 418 -18.73 9.71 -2.40
N ALA A 419 -17.67 10.10 -1.66
CA ALA A 419 -17.76 10.49 -0.25
C ALA A 419 -18.22 11.95 -0.06
N GLY A 420 -18.78 12.59 -1.10
CA GLY A 420 -19.23 13.97 -1.08
C GLY A 420 -18.24 14.99 -1.65
N GLY A 421 -17.13 14.53 -2.24
CA GLY A 421 -16.08 15.38 -2.80
C GLY A 421 -15.00 15.80 -1.78
N GLY A 422 -13.83 16.17 -2.30
CA GLY A 422 -12.67 16.58 -1.50
C GLY A 422 -11.82 15.42 -0.95
N SER A 423 -10.75 15.77 -0.23
CA SER A 423 -9.78 14.80 0.29
C SER A 423 -10.40 13.83 1.30
N CYS A 424 -10.03 12.55 1.21
CA CYS A 424 -10.35 11.54 2.23
C CYS A 424 -9.52 11.67 3.51
N VAL A 425 -8.47 12.49 3.51
CA VAL A 425 -7.62 12.76 4.68
C VAL A 425 -8.09 14.03 5.36
N ASN A 426 -8.16 14.02 6.70
CA ASN A 426 -8.42 15.20 7.54
C ASN A 426 -7.17 16.04 7.80
#